data_AF-A0A952LLC5-F1
#
_entry.id   AF-A0A952LLC5-F1
#
_cell.length_a   1.000
_cell.length_b   1.000
_cell.length_c   1.000
_cell.angle_alpha   90.00
_cell.angle_beta   90.00
_cell.angle_gamma   90.00
#
_symmetry.space_group_name_H-M   'P 1'
#
loop_
_entity.id
_entity.type
_entity.pdbx_description
1 polymer ?
#
loop_
_entity_poly.entity_id
_entity_poly.type
_entity_poly.pdbx_seq_one_letter_code
_entity_poly.pdbx_strand_id
1 'polypeptide(L)'
;MSKASNRSTILRRKATPSARTREEARAVARAALARLSDGEDAAITSAALADPDAQPLELLKLRRKPGRPPAEFKKIAVSLKLDPDVVSAYRAKGPGWQTRMNDDLRKAAKLKRSAG
;
A
#
# COMPACT_ATOMS: atom_id res chain seq x y z
N MET A 1 4.33 -27.64 31.63
CA MET A 1 4.12 -26.18 31.60
C MET A 1 3.75 -25.76 30.18
N SER A 2 2.44 -25.68 29.88
CA SER A 2 1.94 -25.40 28.53
C SER A 2 1.87 -23.89 28.27
N LYS A 3 2.48 -23.40 27.19
CA LYS A 3 2.26 -22.04 26.68
C LYS A 3 1.31 -22.12 25.49
N ALA A 4 0.09 -21.64 25.69
CA ALA A 4 -0.92 -21.50 24.65
C ALA A 4 -0.48 -20.45 23.61
N SER A 5 -0.49 -20.85 22.35
CA SER A 5 -0.19 -20.00 21.19
C SER A 5 -1.43 -19.18 20.85
N ASN A 6 -1.40 -17.89 21.14
CA ASN A 6 -2.49 -16.96 20.82
C ASN A 6 -2.43 -16.60 19.32
N ARG A 7 -3.09 -17.41 18.47
CA ARG A 7 -3.31 -17.08 17.06
C ARG A 7 -4.42 -16.04 16.97
N SER A 8 -4.05 -14.81 16.63
CA SER A 8 -4.98 -13.69 16.42
C SER A 8 -6.05 -14.05 15.39
N THR A 9 -7.28 -14.24 15.86
CA THR A 9 -8.45 -14.46 15.02
C THR A 9 -8.89 -13.12 14.45
N ILE A 10 -8.67 -12.90 13.15
CA ILE A 10 -9.27 -11.77 12.44
C ILE A 10 -10.79 -11.97 12.48
N LEU A 11 -11.47 -11.24 13.37
CA LEU A 11 -12.93 -11.16 13.39
C LEU A 11 -13.40 -10.53 12.07
N ARG A 12 -13.83 -11.35 11.10
CA ARG A 12 -14.61 -10.85 9.96
C ARG A 12 -15.90 -10.26 10.51
N ARG A 13 -16.01 -8.93 10.54
CA ARG A 13 -17.30 -8.27 10.80
C ARG A 13 -18.29 -8.77 9.74
N LYS A 14 -19.41 -9.35 10.18
CA LYS A 14 -20.51 -9.68 9.26
C LYS A 14 -20.98 -8.37 8.62
N ALA A 15 -21.15 -8.38 7.29
CA ALA A 15 -21.69 -7.23 6.59
C ALA A 15 -23.09 -6.94 7.14
N THR A 16 -23.34 -5.71 7.57
CA THR A 16 -24.69 -5.23 7.87
C THR A 16 -25.49 -5.26 6.56
N PRO A 17 -26.67 -5.89 6.53
CA PRO A 17 -27.50 -5.87 5.34
C PRO A 17 -27.88 -4.42 5.01
N SER A 18 -27.74 -4.03 3.74
CA SER A 18 -28.22 -2.74 3.25
C SER A 18 -29.72 -2.64 3.53
N ALA A 19 -30.15 -1.50 4.10
CA ALA A 19 -31.56 -1.21 4.34
C ALA A 19 -32.40 -1.15 3.05
N ARG A 20 -31.74 -1.01 1.90
CA ARG A 20 -32.37 -1.02 0.56
C ARG A 20 -31.98 -2.24 -0.23
N THR A 21 -32.93 -2.76 -1.00
CA THR A 21 -32.64 -3.76 -2.02
C THR A 21 -31.78 -3.15 -3.13
N ARG A 22 -31.07 -3.99 -3.88
CA ARG A 22 -30.25 -3.55 -5.02
C ARG A 22 -31.08 -2.83 -6.09
N GLU A 23 -32.35 -3.22 -6.22
CA GLU A 23 -33.29 -2.64 -7.17
C GLU A 23 -33.70 -1.23 -6.77
N GLU A 24 -34.06 -1.03 -5.50
CA GLU A 24 -34.37 0.30 -4.94
C GLU A 24 -33.17 1.25 -5.08
N ALA A 25 -31.96 0.77 -4.79
CA ALA A 25 -30.75 1.57 -4.98
C ALA A 25 -30.54 2.00 -6.45
N ARG A 26 -30.85 1.11 -7.40
CA ARG A 26 -30.79 1.41 -8.85
C ARG A 26 -31.91 2.34 -9.31
N ALA A 27 -33.10 2.24 -8.73
CA ALA A 27 -34.21 3.14 -9.04
C ALA A 27 -33.88 4.57 -8.61
N VAL A 28 -33.33 4.74 -7.41
CA VAL A 28 -32.84 6.04 -6.91
C VAL A 28 -31.74 6.61 -7.81
N ALA A 29 -30.77 5.78 -8.21
CA ALA A 29 -29.70 6.22 -9.12
C ALA A 29 -30.22 6.67 -10.48
N ARG A 30 -31.21 5.94 -11.05
CA ARG A 30 -31.85 6.32 -12.33
C ARG A 30 -32.64 7.61 -12.23
N ALA A 31 -33.39 7.79 -11.14
CA ALA A 31 -34.12 9.03 -10.89
C ALA A 31 -33.17 10.24 -10.72
N ALA A 32 -32.01 10.02 -10.09
CA ALA A 32 -30.98 11.05 -9.98
C ALA A 32 -30.37 11.40 -11.35
N LEU A 33 -30.04 10.40 -12.17
CA LEU A 33 -29.53 10.60 -13.53
C LEU A 33 -30.52 11.36 -14.42
N ALA A 34 -31.82 11.05 -14.34
CA ALA A 34 -32.85 11.75 -15.10
C ALA A 34 -33.03 13.23 -14.70
N ARG A 35 -32.52 13.62 -13.54
CA ARG A 35 -32.52 15.01 -13.07
C ARG A 35 -31.34 15.81 -13.60
N LEU A 36 -30.22 15.18 -13.96
CA LEU A 36 -29.07 15.88 -14.54
C LEU A 36 -29.46 16.33 -15.95
N SER A 37 -29.44 17.64 -16.18
CA SER A 37 -29.71 18.22 -17.48
C SER A 37 -28.41 18.57 -18.21
N ASP A 38 -28.40 18.36 -19.53
CA ASP A 38 -27.26 18.72 -20.38
C ASP A 38 -26.90 20.22 -20.27
N GLY A 39 -27.88 21.08 -19.96
CA GLY A 39 -27.68 22.51 -19.75
C GLY A 39 -26.93 22.85 -18.46
N GLU A 40 -27.23 22.16 -17.36
CA GLU A 40 -26.49 22.32 -16.10
C GLU A 40 -25.06 21.78 -16.24
N ASP A 41 -24.89 20.65 -16.92
CA ASP A 41 -23.56 20.06 -17.18
C ASP A 41 -22.70 20.98 -18.06
N ALA A 42 -23.29 21.63 -19.07
CA ALA A 42 -22.61 22.63 -19.89
C ALA A 42 -22.21 23.88 -19.09
N ALA A 43 -23.09 24.36 -18.20
CA ALA A 43 -22.80 25.49 -17.32
C ALA A 43 -21.65 25.17 -16.35
N ILE A 44 -21.66 23.99 -15.72
CA ILE A 44 -20.58 23.52 -14.83
C ILE A 44 -19.26 23.40 -15.60
N THR A 45 -19.29 22.83 -16.82
CA THR A 45 -18.10 22.67 -17.66
C THR A 45 -17.51 24.02 -18.07
N SER A 46 -18.36 24.96 -18.48
CA SER A 46 -17.90 26.30 -18.87
C SER A 46 -17.29 27.06 -17.69
N ALA A 47 -17.88 26.97 -16.50
CA ALA A 47 -17.36 27.57 -15.27
C ALA A 47 -15.99 26.96 -14.88
N ALA A 48 -15.84 25.63 -14.99
CA ALA A 48 -14.58 24.95 -14.70
C ALA A 48 -13.47 25.33 -15.69
N LEU A 49 -13.79 25.59 -16.95
CA LEU A 49 -12.82 26.05 -17.96
C LEU A 49 -12.45 27.53 -17.81
N ALA A 50 -13.35 28.34 -17.26
CA ALA A 50 -13.13 29.76 -17.02
C ALA A 50 -12.27 30.04 -15.78
N ASP A 51 -12.18 29.08 -14.84
CA ASP A 51 -11.39 29.20 -13.62
C ASP A 51 -9.88 29.00 -13.89
N PRO A 52 -9.02 30.03 -13.68
CA PRO A 52 -7.58 29.90 -13.85
C PRO A 52 -6.90 28.89 -12.90
N ASP A 53 -7.50 28.63 -11.74
CA ASP A 53 -6.98 27.68 -10.73
C ASP A 53 -7.38 26.23 -11.03
N ALA A 54 -8.36 26.01 -11.91
CA ALA A 54 -8.78 24.70 -12.37
C ALA A 54 -7.79 24.12 -13.39
N GLN A 55 -6.61 23.73 -12.91
CA GLN A 55 -5.57 23.14 -13.77
C GLN A 55 -6.00 21.77 -14.31
N PRO A 56 -5.90 21.53 -15.63
CA PRO A 56 -6.09 20.22 -16.22
C PRO A 56 -5.24 19.13 -15.53
N LEU A 57 -5.84 17.96 -15.29
CA LEU A 57 -5.19 16.83 -14.62
C LEU A 57 -3.82 16.44 -15.24
N GLU A 58 -3.67 16.63 -16.55
CA GLU A 58 -2.41 16.37 -17.27
C GLU A 58 -1.24 17.25 -16.78
N LEU A 59 -1.50 18.52 -16.39
CA LEU A 59 -0.48 19.41 -15.80
C LEU A 59 -0.06 18.96 -14.39
N LEU A 60 -0.98 18.36 -13.63
CA LEU A 60 -0.71 17.85 -12.28
C LEU A 60 0.11 16.55 -12.28
N LYS A 61 -0.11 15.66 -13.27
CA LYS A 61 0.66 14.42 -13.43
C LYS A 61 2.14 14.70 -13.66
N LEU A 62 2.46 15.76 -14.40
CA LEU A 62 3.84 16.17 -14.69
C LEU A 62 4.57 16.73 -13.47
N ARG A 63 3.85 17.27 -12.48
CA ARG A 63 4.41 17.85 -11.25
C ARG A 63 4.73 16.83 -10.16
N ARG A 64 4.30 15.57 -10.30
CA ARG A 64 4.69 14.51 -9.37
C ARG A 64 6.15 14.14 -9.62
N LYS A 65 7.07 14.73 -8.84
CA LYS A 65 8.46 14.25 -8.76
C LYS A 65 8.41 12.74 -8.52
N PRO A 66 9.02 11.90 -9.38
CA PRO A 66 9.14 10.49 -9.07
C PRO A 66 9.81 10.38 -7.70
N GLY A 67 9.29 9.47 -6.86
CA GLY A 67 9.89 9.18 -5.56
C GLY A 67 11.33 8.69 -5.71
N ARG A 68 11.94 8.26 -4.60
CA ARG A 68 13.29 7.67 -4.62
C ARG A 68 13.41 6.68 -5.80
N PRO A 69 14.43 6.83 -6.67
CA PRO A 69 14.60 5.93 -7.80
C PRO A 69 14.58 4.48 -7.28
N PRO A 70 13.91 3.57 -8.02
CA PRO A 70 13.82 2.19 -7.60
C PRO A 70 15.24 1.63 -7.44
N ALA A 71 15.56 1.15 -6.23
CA ALA A 71 16.84 0.49 -5.99
C ALA A 71 16.98 -0.70 -6.94
N GLU A 72 18.10 -0.77 -7.67
CA GLU A 72 18.42 -1.85 -8.60
C GLU A 72 18.45 -3.22 -7.88
N PHE A 73 18.87 -3.23 -6.61
CA PHE A 73 18.94 -4.43 -5.79
C PHE A 73 18.07 -4.30 -4.54
N LYS A 74 16.89 -4.93 -4.55
CA LYS A 74 15.99 -4.99 -3.40
C LYS A 74 16.30 -6.23 -2.55
N LYS A 75 16.45 -6.04 -1.24
CA LYS A 75 16.51 -7.15 -0.27
C LYS A 75 15.17 -7.87 -0.27
N ILE A 76 15.19 -9.20 -0.33
CA ILE A 76 13.98 -10.02 -0.26
C ILE A 76 13.71 -10.34 1.22
N ALA A 77 12.52 -10.02 1.71
CA ALA A 77 12.09 -10.41 3.05
C ALA A 77 11.71 -11.90 3.05
N VAL A 78 12.47 -12.72 3.79
CA VAL A 78 12.22 -14.16 3.94
C VAL A 78 11.90 -14.49 5.40
N SER A 79 11.00 -15.44 5.61
CA SER A 79 10.70 -15.99 6.94
C SER A 79 11.52 -17.27 7.14
N LEU A 80 12.65 -17.18 7.83
CA LEU A 80 13.56 -18.29 8.14
C LEU A 80 13.56 -18.59 9.64
N LYS A 81 13.61 -19.88 10.00
CA LYS A 81 13.88 -20.32 11.38
C LYS A 81 15.38 -20.51 11.55
N LEU A 82 15.94 -19.90 12.59
CA LEU A 82 17.35 -20.02 12.97
C LEU A 82 17.41 -20.52 14.41
N ASP A 83 18.53 -21.15 14.77
CA ASP A 83 18.77 -21.57 16.14
C ASP A 83 18.84 -20.36 17.08
N PRO A 84 18.34 -20.49 18.32
CA PRO A 84 18.20 -19.36 19.24
C PRO A 84 19.55 -18.80 19.70
N ASP A 85 20.58 -19.63 19.79
CA ASP A 85 21.96 -19.26 20.12
C ASP A 85 22.57 -18.37 19.03
N VAL A 86 22.35 -18.68 17.75
CA VAL A 86 22.78 -17.86 16.61
C VAL A 86 22.15 -16.47 16.70
N VAL A 87 20.83 -16.40 16.89
CA VAL A 87 20.12 -15.10 16.99
C VAL A 87 20.61 -14.31 18.20
N SER A 88 20.81 -14.97 19.34
CA SER A 88 21.34 -14.36 20.56
C SER A 88 22.74 -13.77 20.34
N ALA A 89 23.65 -14.55 19.74
CA ALA A 89 25.02 -14.12 19.45
C ALA A 89 25.09 -12.89 18.53
N TYR A 90 24.21 -12.80 17.52
CA TYR A 90 24.16 -11.60 16.68
C TYR A 90 23.51 -10.42 17.41
N ARG A 91 22.41 -10.61 18.14
CA ARG A 91 21.76 -9.53 18.90
C ARG A 91 22.68 -8.89 19.93
N ALA A 92 23.55 -9.67 20.56
CA ALA A 92 24.57 -9.19 21.49
C ALA A 92 25.57 -8.21 20.84
N LYS A 93 25.74 -8.24 19.52
CA LYS A 93 26.59 -7.28 18.76
C LYS A 93 25.96 -5.89 18.64
N GLY A 94 24.75 -5.67 19.15
CA GLY A 94 24.08 -4.39 19.21
C GLY A 94 23.35 -3.98 17.92
N PRO A 95 23.12 -2.66 17.71
CA PRO A 95 22.43 -2.15 16.52
C PRO A 95 23.07 -2.63 15.21
N GLY A 96 22.23 -2.95 14.23
CA GLY A 96 22.67 -3.46 12.93
C GLY A 96 23.06 -4.94 12.91
N TRP A 97 22.73 -5.72 13.96
CA TRP A 97 23.02 -7.16 14.01
C TRP A 97 22.49 -7.95 12.80
N GLN A 98 21.33 -7.58 12.26
CA GLN A 98 20.77 -8.20 11.04
C GLN A 98 21.63 -7.92 9.80
N THR A 99 22.18 -6.71 9.67
CA THR A 99 23.10 -6.36 8.58
C THR A 99 24.37 -7.20 8.68
N ARG A 100 24.94 -7.32 9.89
CA ARG A 100 26.13 -8.16 10.11
C ARG A 100 25.87 -9.64 9.79
N MET A 101 24.71 -10.16 10.21
CA MET A 101 24.30 -11.53 9.87
C MET A 101 24.18 -11.72 8.36
N ASN A 102 23.57 -10.77 7.65
CA ASN A 102 23.48 -10.81 6.20
C ASN A 102 24.87 -10.77 5.53
N ASP A 103 25.81 -9.96 6.04
CA ASP A 103 27.17 -9.90 5.51
C ASP A 103 27.92 -11.22 5.70
N ASP A 104 27.76 -11.88 6.83
CA ASP A 104 28.38 -13.18 7.10
C ASP A 104 27.75 -14.29 6.24
N LEU A 105 26.43 -14.26 6.00
CA LEU A 105 25.77 -15.15 5.04
C LEU A 105 26.29 -14.93 3.60
N ARG A 106 26.54 -13.68 3.19
CA ARG A 106 27.14 -13.39 1.89
C ARG A 106 28.56 -13.94 1.77
N LYS A 107 29.38 -13.79 2.82
CA LYS A 107 30.74 -14.36 2.85
C LYS A 107 30.71 -15.88 2.75
N ALA A 108 29.83 -16.54 3.52
CA ALA A 108 29.65 -17.99 3.48
C ALA A 108 29.22 -18.48 2.08
N ALA A 109 28.35 -17.72 1.41
CA ALA A 109 27.91 -17.98 0.04
C ALA A 109 28.90 -17.48 -1.04
N LYS A 110 30.06 -16.93 -0.67
CA LYS A 110 31.07 -16.34 -1.58
C LYS A 110 30.51 -15.25 -2.51
N LEU A 111 29.54 -14.46 -2.03
CA LEU A 111 28.92 -13.36 -2.78
C LEU A 111 29.68 -12.04 -2.55
N LYS A 112 30.09 -11.38 -3.64
CA LYS A 112 30.69 -10.02 -3.58
C LYS A 112 29.65 -9.01 -3.07
N ARG A 113 30.07 -7.94 -2.38
CA ARG A 113 29.15 -6.84 -2.01
C ARG A 113 28.56 -6.25 -3.29
N SER A 114 27.23 -6.32 -3.44
CA SER A 114 26.52 -5.58 -4.47
C SER A 114 26.51 -4.12 -4.05
N ALA A 115 27.08 -3.24 -4.87
CA ALA A 115 26.92 -1.80 -4.70
C ALA A 115 25.41 -1.51 -4.68
N GLY A 116 24.97 -0.78 -3.66
CA GLY A 116 23.59 -0.34 -3.49
C GLY A 116 23.56 1.17 -3.39
#